data_AF-A0A4U3FBY0-F1
#
_entry.id   AF-A0A4U3FBY0-F1
#
_cell.length_a   1.000
_cell.length_b   1.000
_cell.length_c   1.000
_cell.angle_alpha   90.00
_cell.angle_beta   90.00
_cell.angle_gamma   90.00
#
_symmetry.space_group_name_H-M   'P 1'
#
loop_
_entity.id
_entity.type
_entity.pdbx_description
1 polymer ?
#
loop_
_entity_poly.entity_id
_entity_poly.type
_entity_poly.pdbx_seq_one_letter_code
_entity_poly.pdbx_strand_id
1 'polypeptide(L)'
;MAVPGELTMKSLLLCLIALLSGCDNASAPVTRTVKVWLGDATDDMQSALGDDLTRDCDDTMCWYNFTKPSQSGNTLNLILGGDRPFTIDGVFSFTAPVYKENHNRFDEINLYPLGLPEDSLLAESRTWFYQLVGRLQAAGWQRFIMQDEPRLPGSEVANAARIEQVMTTSSLTTPFNDPSWPVNNAQWRALPFLADWYFYRGNEYLTLRVQRQNSDTTPEERGTYLYTLVFRSEQQTYQDYFPYEDRHRWKTLLPALLKTMAKARAEQEEKLRAAGIKIDENYHDPAIAALKVP
;
A
#
# COMPACT_ATOMS: atom_id res chain seq x y z
N MET A 1 19.32 -9.44 -94.32
CA MET A 1 18.67 -8.11 -94.39
C MET A 1 18.31 -7.68 -92.97
N ALA A 2 18.37 -6.37 -92.73
CA ALA A 2 18.57 -5.62 -91.47
C ALA A 2 17.61 -5.86 -90.27
N VAL A 3 18.19 -6.02 -89.04
CA VAL A 3 18.20 -5.13 -87.81
C VAL A 3 16.86 -4.50 -87.31
N PRO A 4 16.58 -4.21 -85.99
CA PRO A 4 16.97 -4.79 -84.67
C PRO A 4 15.90 -4.68 -83.52
N GLY A 5 16.28 -4.98 -82.27
CA GLY A 5 15.75 -4.38 -81.01
C GLY A 5 15.77 -5.36 -79.81
N GLU A 6 16.87 -5.48 -79.04
CA GLU A 6 17.14 -4.83 -77.72
C GLU A 6 16.01 -5.05 -76.68
N LEU A 7 16.21 -5.45 -75.42
CA LEU A 7 17.35 -5.44 -74.50
C LEU A 7 17.08 -6.50 -73.39
N THR A 8 18.13 -7.17 -72.91
CA THR A 8 18.13 -8.11 -71.77
C THR A 8 17.94 -7.44 -70.40
N MET A 9 17.28 -8.09 -69.43
CA MET A 9 17.74 -8.01 -68.03
C MET A 9 17.26 -9.17 -67.15
N LYS A 10 18.24 -9.84 -66.53
CA LYS A 10 18.14 -10.86 -65.49
C LYS A 10 17.54 -10.30 -64.19
N SER A 11 16.91 -11.18 -63.41
CA SER A 11 16.71 -11.15 -61.95
C SER A 11 16.37 -9.82 -61.28
N LEU A 12 15.19 -9.76 -60.63
CA LEU A 12 15.13 -9.53 -59.18
C LEU A 12 13.69 -9.75 -58.69
N LEU A 13 13.49 -10.86 -57.98
CA LEU A 13 12.38 -11.05 -57.06
C LEU A 13 12.74 -10.24 -55.79
N LEU A 14 12.02 -9.17 -55.49
CA LEU A 14 12.10 -8.51 -54.19
C LEU A 14 10.71 -8.43 -53.57
N CYS A 15 10.48 -9.30 -52.60
CA CYS A 15 9.46 -9.15 -51.58
C CYS A 15 9.74 -7.86 -50.80
N LEU A 16 8.90 -6.84 -50.96
CA LEU A 16 8.78 -5.77 -49.97
C LEU A 16 7.85 -6.26 -48.85
N ILE A 17 8.42 -6.91 -47.84
CA ILE A 17 7.81 -6.96 -46.51
C ILE A 17 8.46 -5.81 -45.74
N ALA A 18 7.75 -4.70 -45.63
CA ALA A 18 8.13 -3.62 -44.73
C ALA A 18 7.94 -4.12 -43.29
N LEU A 19 9.04 -4.61 -42.70
CA LEU A 19 9.15 -4.75 -41.26
C LEU A 19 9.17 -3.34 -40.65
N LEU A 20 8.00 -2.85 -40.23
CA LEU A 20 7.89 -1.82 -39.20
C LEU A 20 8.36 -2.44 -37.86
N SER A 21 9.67 -2.67 -37.77
CA SER A 21 10.34 -2.75 -36.48
C SER A 21 10.54 -1.30 -36.04
N GLY A 22 9.53 -0.76 -35.36
CA GLY A 22 9.76 0.37 -34.47
C GLY A 22 10.82 -0.07 -33.48
N CYS A 23 12.06 0.36 -33.71
CA CYS A 23 13.09 0.35 -32.69
C CYS A 23 12.66 1.38 -31.66
N ASP A 24 11.80 0.99 -30.72
CA ASP A 24 11.83 1.62 -29.42
C ASP A 24 13.25 1.37 -28.92
N ASN A 25 14.04 2.43 -28.84
CA ASN A 25 15.23 2.47 -28.01
C ASN A 25 14.76 2.35 -26.56
N ALA A 26 14.30 1.15 -26.17
CA ALA A 26 14.02 0.83 -24.79
C ALA A 26 15.37 0.86 -24.08
N SER A 27 15.64 1.94 -23.36
CA SER A 27 16.75 2.01 -22.43
C SER A 27 16.70 0.80 -21.51
N ALA A 28 17.88 0.27 -21.17
CA ALA A 28 17.98 -0.86 -20.25
C ALA A 28 17.23 -0.55 -18.94
N PRO A 29 16.54 -1.54 -18.32
CA PRO A 29 15.86 -1.35 -17.05
C PRO A 29 16.80 -0.73 -16.01
N VAL A 30 16.32 0.33 -15.35
CA VAL A 30 17.06 1.06 -14.32
C VAL A 30 16.36 0.89 -12.98
N THR A 31 17.09 0.33 -12.01
CA THR A 31 16.70 0.37 -10.60
C THR A 31 17.48 1.48 -9.89
N ARG A 32 16.78 2.42 -9.27
CA ARG A 32 17.40 3.49 -8.44
C ARG A 32 17.10 3.27 -6.98
N THR A 33 18.08 3.54 -6.12
CA THR A 33 17.86 3.54 -4.68
C THR A 33 17.65 4.98 -4.21
N VAL A 34 16.55 5.25 -3.53
CA VAL A 34 16.19 6.59 -3.06
C VAL A 34 15.78 6.54 -1.60
N LYS A 35 16.28 7.49 -0.80
CA LYS A 35 15.85 7.66 0.58
C LYS A 35 14.72 8.69 0.63
N VAL A 36 13.64 8.35 1.31
CA VAL A 36 12.52 9.27 1.56
C VAL A 36 11.82 8.87 2.85
N TRP A 37 11.39 9.84 3.63
CA TRP A 37 10.58 9.57 4.81
C TRP A 37 9.58 10.66 5.16
N LEU A 38 8.68 10.31 6.07
CA LEU A 38 7.73 11.23 6.67
C LEU A 38 8.49 12.36 7.38
N GLY A 39 8.06 13.59 7.16
CA GLY A 39 8.68 14.81 7.67
C GLY A 39 9.87 15.32 6.85
N ASP A 40 10.36 14.57 5.86
CA ASP A 40 11.39 15.03 4.94
C ASP A 40 10.86 16.12 4.00
N ALA A 41 11.77 16.98 3.54
CA ALA A 41 11.51 17.92 2.47
C ALA A 41 11.49 17.21 1.12
N THR A 42 10.86 17.83 0.12
CA THR A 42 10.71 17.22 -1.21
C THR A 42 11.96 17.32 -2.09
N ASP A 43 12.92 18.17 -1.71
CA ASP A 43 14.10 18.52 -2.52
C ASP A 43 15.02 17.32 -2.79
N ASP A 44 15.20 16.45 -1.79
CA ASP A 44 16.04 15.25 -1.93
C ASP A 44 15.44 14.28 -2.95
N MET A 45 14.12 14.08 -2.90
CA MET A 45 13.39 13.22 -3.83
C MET A 45 13.44 13.80 -5.26
N GLN A 46 13.24 15.11 -5.39
CA GLN A 46 13.33 15.81 -6.68
C GLN A 46 14.72 15.69 -7.29
N SER A 47 15.77 15.82 -6.47
CA SER A 47 17.16 15.69 -6.90
C SER A 47 17.50 14.26 -7.33
N ALA A 48 16.98 13.25 -6.62
CA ALA A 48 17.25 11.85 -6.91
C ALA A 48 16.53 11.31 -8.15
N LEU A 49 15.32 11.80 -8.42
CA LEU A 49 14.47 11.29 -9.50
C LEU A 49 14.43 12.17 -10.75
N GLY A 50 14.77 13.46 -10.63
CA GLY A 50 14.77 14.40 -11.75
C GLY A 50 13.43 14.41 -12.48
N ASP A 51 13.49 14.26 -13.81
CA ASP A 51 12.31 14.29 -14.69
C ASP A 51 11.36 13.10 -14.51
N ASP A 52 11.80 12.03 -13.84
CA ASP A 52 10.93 10.88 -13.57
C ASP A 52 9.96 11.12 -12.40
N LEU A 53 10.18 12.17 -11.60
CA LEU A 53 9.25 12.61 -10.57
C LEU A 53 8.40 13.75 -11.14
N THR A 54 7.14 13.45 -11.41
CA THR A 54 6.16 14.46 -11.79
C THR A 54 5.56 15.11 -10.55
N ARG A 55 5.16 16.38 -10.70
CA ARG A 55 4.53 17.15 -9.66
C ARG A 55 3.37 17.96 -10.24
N ASP A 56 2.20 17.79 -9.67
CA ASP A 56 1.00 18.58 -9.98
C ASP A 56 0.61 19.41 -8.76
N CYS A 57 0.46 20.73 -8.88
CA CYS A 57 0.28 21.62 -7.73
C CYS A 57 -0.91 22.54 -7.90
N ASP A 58 -1.60 22.80 -6.80
CA ASP A 58 -2.58 23.86 -6.66
C ASP A 58 -2.22 24.85 -5.53
N ASP A 59 -3.18 25.67 -5.11
CA ASP A 59 -2.98 26.67 -4.06
C ASP A 59 -2.83 26.06 -2.66
N THR A 60 -3.19 24.79 -2.46
CA THR A 60 -3.24 24.10 -1.16
C THR A 60 -2.20 22.99 -1.02
N MET A 61 -1.87 22.28 -2.11
CA MET A 61 -1.00 21.11 -2.08
C MET A 61 -0.27 20.88 -3.40
N CYS A 62 0.73 20.00 -3.35
CA CYS A 62 1.35 19.41 -4.52
C CYS A 62 1.27 17.88 -4.44
N TRP A 63 0.86 17.25 -5.52
CA TRP A 63 0.88 15.81 -5.70
C TRP A 63 2.16 15.39 -6.40
N TYR A 64 3.03 14.68 -5.69
CA TYR A 64 4.25 14.10 -6.26
C TYR A 64 3.97 12.68 -6.74
N ASN A 65 4.45 12.33 -7.93
CA ASN A 65 4.23 11.02 -8.52
C ASN A 65 5.46 10.52 -9.28
N PHE A 66 5.84 9.28 -9.01
CA PHE A 66 6.71 8.49 -9.87
C PHE A 66 5.91 7.27 -10.28
N THR A 67 5.78 7.00 -11.57
CA THR A 67 5.12 5.79 -12.06
C THR A 67 5.81 5.29 -13.32
N LYS A 68 6.14 4.00 -13.33
CA LYS A 68 6.64 3.28 -14.51
C LYS A 68 5.76 2.06 -14.77
N PRO A 69 5.63 1.59 -16.03
CA PRO A 69 4.94 0.35 -16.30
C PRO A 69 5.56 -0.79 -15.48
N SER A 70 4.74 -1.61 -14.83
CA SER A 70 5.20 -2.71 -13.95
C SER A 70 6.11 -3.71 -14.67
N GLN A 71 5.91 -3.89 -15.97
CA GLN A 71 6.71 -4.79 -16.82
C GLN A 71 7.99 -4.15 -17.38
N SER A 72 8.21 -2.84 -17.18
CA SER A 72 9.39 -2.15 -17.74
C SER A 72 10.71 -2.48 -17.05
N GLY A 73 10.66 -3.07 -15.85
CA GLY A 73 11.82 -3.29 -14.99
C GLY A 73 12.38 -2.02 -14.35
N ASN A 74 11.90 -0.82 -14.74
CA ASN A 74 12.27 0.44 -14.11
C ASN A 74 11.56 0.58 -12.76
N THR A 75 12.33 0.54 -11.68
CA THR A 75 11.80 0.50 -10.31
C THR A 75 12.63 1.32 -9.35
N LEU A 76 12.07 1.61 -8.18
CA LEU A 76 12.78 2.20 -7.05
C LEU A 76 12.99 1.16 -5.95
N ASN A 77 14.16 1.21 -5.33
CA ASN A 77 14.38 0.65 -4.00
C ASN A 77 14.30 1.81 -3.02
N LEU A 78 13.22 1.87 -2.24
CA LEU A 78 12.99 2.98 -1.32
C LEU A 78 13.54 2.62 0.06
N ILE A 79 14.49 3.43 0.54
CA ILE A 79 14.97 3.40 1.92
C ILE A 79 14.06 4.32 2.73
N LEU A 80 13.27 3.71 3.59
CA LEU A 80 12.24 4.31 4.42
C LEU A 80 12.66 4.25 5.88
N GLY A 81 11.95 4.96 6.75
CA GLY A 81 11.95 4.68 8.18
C GLY A 81 12.85 5.55 9.07
N GLY A 82 13.36 6.69 8.57
CA GLY A 82 14.13 7.65 9.36
C GLY A 82 15.35 7.01 10.05
N ASP A 83 15.39 7.09 11.39
CA ASP A 83 16.47 6.58 12.23
C ASP A 83 16.54 5.04 12.31
N ARG A 84 15.45 4.35 11.97
CA ARG A 84 15.38 2.88 11.90
C ARG A 84 15.03 2.48 10.46
N PRO A 85 16.01 2.54 9.55
CA PRO A 85 15.72 2.42 8.14
C PRO A 85 15.36 0.98 7.75
N PHE A 86 14.50 0.85 6.76
CA PHE A 86 14.17 -0.41 6.09
C PHE A 86 13.94 -0.15 4.60
N THR A 87 14.04 -1.20 3.79
CA THR A 87 13.94 -1.06 2.33
C THR A 87 12.70 -1.76 1.80
N ILE A 88 11.99 -1.08 0.89
CA ILE A 88 10.98 -1.68 0.02
C ILE A 88 11.54 -1.66 -1.40
N ASP A 89 11.81 -2.85 -1.92
CA ASP A 89 12.38 -3.06 -3.26
C ASP A 89 11.30 -3.11 -4.33
N GLY A 90 11.69 -2.79 -5.57
CA GLY A 90 10.82 -3.02 -6.73
C GLY A 90 9.59 -2.12 -6.75
N VAL A 91 9.66 -0.90 -6.24
CA VAL A 91 8.55 0.06 -6.26
C VAL A 91 8.40 0.62 -7.68
N PHE A 92 7.30 0.26 -8.35
CA PHE A 92 7.01 0.73 -9.71
C PHE A 92 6.19 2.02 -9.73
N SER A 93 5.46 2.29 -8.64
CA SER A 93 4.74 3.55 -8.44
C SER A 93 4.88 4.06 -7.01
N PHE A 94 5.07 5.37 -6.89
CA PHE A 94 5.15 6.15 -5.66
C PHE A 94 4.25 7.36 -5.84
N THR A 95 3.37 7.65 -4.87
CA THR A 95 2.64 8.92 -4.83
C THR A 95 2.70 9.52 -3.43
N ALA A 96 2.76 10.84 -3.35
CA ALA A 96 2.79 11.54 -2.08
C ALA A 96 2.10 12.91 -2.20
N PRO A 97 0.94 13.12 -1.55
CA PRO A 97 0.40 14.45 -1.37
C PRO A 97 1.25 15.23 -0.36
N VAL A 98 1.57 16.47 -0.70
CA VAL A 98 2.34 17.39 0.13
C VAL A 98 1.55 18.68 0.30
N TYR A 99 1.09 18.92 1.52
CA TYR A 99 0.23 20.07 1.85
C TYR A 99 1.06 21.28 2.27
N LYS A 100 0.67 22.47 1.81
CA LYS A 100 1.33 23.74 2.20
C LYS A 100 1.12 24.05 3.69
N GLU A 101 -0.03 23.70 4.23
CA GLU A 101 -0.33 23.84 5.66
C GLU A 101 0.62 23.03 6.55
N ASN A 102 1.22 21.96 6.01
CA ASN A 102 2.19 21.12 6.70
C ASN A 102 3.63 21.43 6.31
N HIS A 103 3.91 22.69 5.94
CA HIS A 103 5.24 23.19 5.61
C HIS A 103 5.91 22.45 4.44
N ASN A 104 5.13 21.95 3.48
CA ASN A 104 5.61 21.26 2.29
C ASN A 104 6.48 20.03 2.60
N ARG A 105 6.10 19.26 3.62
CA ARG A 105 6.77 18.01 4.00
C ARG A 105 5.91 16.79 3.63
N PHE A 106 6.56 15.63 3.52
CA PHE A 106 5.83 14.38 3.34
C PHE A 106 5.11 13.99 4.63
N ASP A 107 3.78 13.98 4.62
CA ASP A 107 2.94 13.46 5.70
C ASP A 107 2.22 12.16 5.32
N GLU A 108 2.17 11.86 4.03
CA GLU A 108 1.70 10.61 3.47
C GLU A 108 2.59 10.17 2.32
N ILE A 109 2.92 8.88 2.30
CA ILE A 109 3.66 8.24 1.21
C ILE A 109 2.93 6.95 0.83
N ASN A 110 2.49 6.86 -0.42
CA ASN A 110 1.83 5.70 -0.99
C ASN A 110 2.80 4.97 -1.93
N LEU A 111 3.03 3.69 -1.66
CA LEU A 111 3.92 2.83 -2.44
C LEU A 111 3.18 1.68 -3.07
N TYR A 112 3.54 1.38 -4.31
CA TYR A 112 3.08 0.22 -5.06
C TYR A 112 4.31 -0.62 -5.44
N PRO A 113 4.73 -1.57 -4.59
CA PRO A 113 5.77 -2.52 -4.94
C PRO A 113 5.29 -3.54 -5.98
N LEU A 114 6.23 -4.05 -6.76
CA LEU A 114 6.01 -5.25 -7.57
C LEU A 114 5.71 -6.42 -6.64
N GLY A 115 4.54 -7.02 -6.82
CA GLY A 115 4.21 -8.32 -6.27
C GLY A 115 4.78 -9.45 -7.12
N LEU A 116 4.15 -10.61 -7.01
CA LEU A 116 4.36 -11.70 -7.97
C LEU A 116 3.72 -11.35 -9.33
N PRO A 117 4.13 -11.99 -10.44
CA PRO A 117 3.49 -11.82 -11.73
C PRO A 117 1.97 -12.04 -11.69
N GLU A 118 1.28 -11.51 -12.70
CA GLU A 118 -0.15 -11.76 -12.86
C GLU A 118 -0.45 -13.26 -12.91
N ASP A 119 -1.64 -13.63 -12.43
CA ASP A 119 -2.10 -15.02 -12.39
C ASP A 119 -1.13 -15.94 -11.62
N SER A 120 -0.51 -15.48 -10.54
CA SER A 120 0.38 -16.31 -9.71
C SER A 120 -0.39 -17.27 -8.81
N LEU A 121 0.28 -18.32 -8.31
CA LEU A 121 -0.31 -19.25 -7.36
C LEU A 121 -0.69 -18.52 -6.06
N LEU A 122 -1.89 -18.77 -5.57
CA LEU A 122 -2.42 -18.20 -4.34
C LEU A 122 -1.50 -18.46 -3.13
N ALA A 123 -0.97 -19.67 -3.04
CA ALA A 123 -0.06 -20.06 -1.96
C ALA A 123 1.27 -19.27 -1.98
N GLU A 124 1.77 -18.95 -3.18
CA GLU A 124 2.98 -18.15 -3.37
C GLU A 124 2.71 -16.69 -3.00
N SER A 125 1.60 -16.11 -3.47
CA SER A 125 1.19 -14.74 -3.12
C SER A 125 1.02 -14.55 -1.61
N ARG A 126 0.38 -15.51 -0.94
CA ARG A 126 0.26 -15.52 0.53
C ARG A 126 1.63 -15.58 1.21
N THR A 127 2.54 -16.42 0.70
CA THR A 127 3.90 -16.54 1.26
C THR A 127 4.67 -15.23 1.09
N TRP A 128 4.62 -14.63 -0.10
CA TRP A 128 5.22 -13.33 -0.40
C TRP A 128 4.67 -12.23 0.52
N PHE A 129 3.35 -12.20 0.72
CA PHE A 129 2.71 -11.25 1.62
C PHE A 129 3.23 -11.37 3.06
N TYR A 130 3.28 -12.58 3.62
CA TYR A 130 3.76 -12.75 4.99
C TYR A 130 5.27 -12.53 5.14
N GLN A 131 6.06 -12.69 4.07
CA GLN A 131 7.45 -12.24 4.05
C GLN A 131 7.56 -10.71 4.13
N LEU A 132 6.69 -9.98 3.41
CA LEU A 132 6.60 -8.52 3.55
C LEU A 132 6.19 -8.11 4.97
N VAL A 133 5.15 -8.74 5.54
CA VAL A 133 4.72 -8.49 6.94
C VAL A 133 5.87 -8.77 7.92
N GLY A 134 6.61 -9.87 7.74
CA GLY A 134 7.77 -10.19 8.59
C GLY A 134 8.89 -9.16 8.51
N ARG A 135 9.17 -8.61 7.30
CA ARG A 135 10.13 -7.51 7.13
C ARG A 135 9.66 -6.23 7.83
N LEU A 136 8.38 -5.88 7.73
CA LEU A 136 7.81 -4.74 8.43
C LEU A 136 7.93 -4.91 9.96
N GLN A 137 7.57 -6.09 10.49
CA GLN A 137 7.71 -6.39 11.91
C GLN A 137 9.17 -6.32 12.39
N ALA A 138 10.11 -6.84 11.59
CA ALA A 138 11.55 -6.72 11.89
C ALA A 138 12.03 -5.26 11.90
N ALA A 139 11.41 -4.38 11.10
CA ALA A 139 11.66 -2.93 11.11
C ALA A 139 10.93 -2.18 12.25
N GLY A 140 10.26 -2.92 13.15
CA GLY A 140 9.61 -2.39 14.36
C GLY A 140 8.15 -2.02 14.17
N TRP A 141 7.53 -2.33 13.03
CA TRP A 141 6.10 -2.13 12.83
C TRP A 141 5.29 -3.14 13.65
N GLN A 142 4.33 -2.65 14.40
CA GLN A 142 3.47 -3.45 15.27
C GLN A 142 2.03 -3.35 14.80
N ARG A 143 1.22 -4.36 15.14
CA ARG A 143 -0.22 -4.34 14.86
C ARG A 143 -0.86 -3.07 15.40
N PHE A 144 -1.66 -2.40 14.59
CA PHE A 144 -2.53 -1.32 15.01
C PHE A 144 -4.00 -1.76 14.91
N ILE A 145 -4.80 -1.37 15.90
CA ILE A 145 -6.25 -1.56 15.92
C ILE A 145 -6.86 -0.16 16.01
N MET A 146 -7.79 0.16 15.11
CA MET A 146 -8.50 1.44 15.11
C MET A 146 -9.16 1.70 16.47
N GLN A 147 -9.17 2.95 16.92
CA GLN A 147 -9.52 3.32 18.31
C GLN A 147 -10.96 2.96 18.72
N ASP A 148 -11.85 2.79 17.76
CA ASP A 148 -13.25 2.39 17.92
C ASP A 148 -13.50 0.89 17.70
N GLU A 149 -12.53 0.16 17.15
CA GLU A 149 -12.66 -1.27 16.86
C GLU A 149 -12.33 -2.13 18.08
N PRO A 150 -13.01 -3.29 18.25
CA PRO A 150 -12.76 -4.20 19.35
C PRO A 150 -11.38 -4.84 19.22
N ARG A 151 -10.71 -5.10 20.35
CA ARG A 151 -9.38 -5.72 20.37
C ARG A 151 -9.44 -7.23 20.10
N LEU A 152 -9.87 -7.63 18.91
CA LEU A 152 -10.04 -9.04 18.53
C LEU A 152 -8.69 -9.67 18.15
N PRO A 153 -8.16 -10.66 18.87
CA PRO A 153 -6.93 -11.33 18.45
C PRO A 153 -7.16 -12.18 17.21
N GLY A 154 -6.15 -12.34 16.34
CA GLY A 154 -6.24 -13.17 15.14
C GLY A 154 -6.60 -14.63 15.43
N SER A 155 -6.34 -15.13 16.65
CA SER A 155 -6.78 -16.46 17.11
C SER A 155 -8.29 -16.67 17.05
N GLU A 156 -9.09 -15.59 17.02
CA GLU A 156 -10.55 -15.64 16.92
C GLU A 156 -11.05 -15.77 15.47
N VAL A 157 -10.16 -15.92 14.47
CA VAL A 157 -10.55 -16.10 13.06
C VAL A 157 -11.51 -17.28 12.84
N ALA A 158 -11.42 -18.33 13.65
CA ALA A 158 -12.34 -19.47 13.58
C ALA A 158 -13.77 -19.11 14.03
N ASN A 159 -13.95 -18.02 14.78
CA ASN A 159 -15.23 -17.51 15.25
C ASN A 159 -15.81 -16.39 14.38
N ALA A 160 -15.20 -16.13 13.20
CA ALA A 160 -15.63 -15.17 12.19
C ALA A 160 -17.15 -14.99 12.04
N ALA A 161 -17.86 -16.08 11.71
CA ALA A 161 -19.30 -16.03 11.48
C ALA A 161 -20.10 -15.58 12.73
N ARG A 162 -19.63 -15.94 13.93
CA ARG A 162 -20.26 -15.49 15.17
C ARG A 162 -19.96 -14.01 15.44
N ILE A 163 -18.73 -13.57 15.17
CA ILE A 163 -18.34 -12.17 15.29
C ILE A 163 -19.22 -11.31 14.39
N GLU A 164 -19.41 -11.69 13.12
CA GLU A 164 -20.29 -11.00 12.18
C GLU A 164 -21.76 -10.96 12.62
N GLN A 165 -22.27 -12.01 13.28
CA GLN A 165 -23.64 -12.02 13.80
C GLN A 165 -23.84 -11.09 14.99
N VAL A 166 -22.82 -10.93 15.82
CA VAL A 166 -22.87 -10.10 17.04
C VAL A 166 -22.61 -8.63 16.71
N MET A 167 -21.77 -8.37 15.71
CA MET A 167 -21.31 -7.05 15.36
C MET A 167 -22.20 -6.44 14.29
N THR A 168 -22.83 -5.32 14.61
CA THR A 168 -23.72 -4.59 13.69
C THR A 168 -22.95 -3.67 12.72
N THR A 169 -21.62 -3.62 12.81
CA THR A 169 -20.73 -2.75 12.03
C THR A 169 -19.93 -3.57 11.02
N SER A 170 -19.98 -3.18 9.75
CA SER A 170 -19.40 -3.91 8.61
C SER A 170 -17.90 -3.72 8.40
N SER A 171 -17.21 -2.95 9.25
CA SER A 171 -15.84 -2.47 9.00
C SER A 171 -14.82 -3.04 9.99
N LEU A 172 -14.93 -4.32 10.35
CA LEU A 172 -13.92 -4.93 11.20
C LEU A 172 -12.66 -5.25 10.40
N THR A 173 -11.53 -4.76 10.90
CA THR A 173 -10.21 -5.11 10.34
C THR A 173 -9.72 -6.44 10.90
N THR A 174 -10.12 -6.79 12.13
CA THR A 174 -9.70 -8.00 12.84
C THR A 174 -10.90 -8.89 13.18
N PRO A 175 -10.75 -10.21 13.29
CA PRO A 175 -9.50 -10.98 13.45
C PRO A 175 -8.76 -11.31 12.15
N PHE A 176 -9.37 -11.11 10.97
CA PHE A 176 -8.83 -11.59 9.69
C PHE A 176 -7.50 -10.95 9.28
N ASN A 177 -7.31 -9.67 9.65
CA ASN A 177 -6.13 -8.91 9.23
C ASN A 177 -5.20 -8.61 10.42
N ASP A 178 -5.07 -9.57 11.34
CA ASP A 178 -4.04 -9.53 12.38
C ASP A 178 -2.67 -9.93 11.78
N PRO A 179 -1.67 -9.03 11.74
CA PRO A 179 -0.36 -9.34 11.18
C PRO A 179 0.44 -10.38 11.99
N SER A 180 0.04 -10.68 13.22
CA SER A 180 0.66 -11.72 14.05
C SER A 180 0.02 -13.10 13.87
N TRP A 181 -1.07 -13.21 13.09
CA TRP A 181 -1.80 -14.45 12.89
C TRP A 181 -1.91 -14.82 11.40
N PRO A 182 -0.93 -15.56 10.85
CA PRO A 182 -0.97 -15.96 9.46
C PRO A 182 -2.16 -16.84 9.12
N VAL A 183 -2.92 -16.48 8.09
CA VAL A 183 -4.09 -17.22 7.64
C VAL A 183 -3.70 -18.40 6.72
N ASN A 184 -4.52 -19.45 6.70
CA ASN A 184 -4.33 -20.58 5.78
C ASN A 184 -4.75 -20.21 4.33
N ASN A 185 -4.48 -21.07 3.34
CA ASN A 185 -4.85 -20.80 1.94
C ASN A 185 -6.37 -20.59 1.74
N ALA A 186 -7.20 -21.34 2.45
CA ALA A 186 -8.66 -21.21 2.34
C ALA A 186 -9.14 -19.86 2.88
N GLN A 187 -8.58 -19.41 4.01
CA GLN A 187 -8.85 -18.10 4.59
C GLN A 187 -8.31 -16.96 3.72
N TRP A 188 -7.09 -17.08 3.20
CA TRP A 188 -6.50 -16.12 2.26
C TRP A 188 -7.37 -15.97 1.00
N ARG A 189 -7.91 -17.09 0.50
CA ARG A 189 -8.86 -17.10 -0.63
C ARG A 189 -10.21 -16.48 -0.28
N ALA A 190 -10.62 -16.53 0.98
CA ALA A 190 -11.88 -15.96 1.43
C ALA A 190 -11.78 -14.45 1.73
N LEU A 191 -10.59 -13.85 1.65
CA LEU A 191 -10.43 -12.41 1.82
C LEU A 191 -11.27 -11.65 0.79
N PRO A 192 -11.86 -10.51 1.18
CA PRO A 192 -12.55 -9.63 0.25
C PRO A 192 -11.61 -9.10 -0.83
N PHE A 193 -12.21 -8.50 -1.87
CA PHE A 193 -11.47 -7.88 -2.98
C PHE A 193 -10.37 -6.91 -2.50
N LEU A 194 -10.65 -6.14 -1.43
CA LEU A 194 -9.69 -5.29 -0.72
C LEU A 194 -9.62 -5.71 0.75
N ALA A 195 -8.41 -5.97 1.23
CA ALA A 195 -8.14 -6.29 2.63
C ALA A 195 -6.99 -5.43 3.16
N ASP A 196 -7.20 -4.79 4.32
CA ASP A 196 -6.25 -3.84 4.92
C ASP A 196 -5.66 -4.37 6.24
N TRP A 197 -4.34 -4.33 6.37
CA TRP A 197 -3.63 -4.56 7.62
C TRP A 197 -3.08 -3.23 8.12
N TYR A 198 -3.32 -2.94 9.39
CA TYR A 198 -2.88 -1.70 10.00
C TYR A 198 -1.72 -1.93 10.95
N PHE A 199 -0.76 -1.03 10.86
CA PHE A 199 0.45 -1.05 11.67
C PHE A 199 0.75 0.33 12.22
N TYR A 200 1.52 0.35 13.30
CA TYR A 200 2.13 1.56 13.81
C TYR A 200 3.60 1.31 14.20
N ARG A 201 4.38 2.38 14.25
CA ARG A 201 5.76 2.38 14.73
C ARG A 201 6.09 3.73 15.36
N GLY A 202 6.13 3.80 16.68
CA GLY A 202 6.25 5.09 17.36
C GLY A 202 4.99 5.93 17.10
N ASN A 203 5.15 7.07 16.43
CA ASN A 203 4.09 7.99 16.01
C ASN A 203 3.80 7.92 14.49
N GLU A 204 4.20 6.82 13.85
CA GLU A 204 4.02 6.58 12.41
C GLU A 204 2.99 5.47 12.22
N TYR A 205 2.19 5.56 11.15
CA TYR A 205 1.11 4.62 10.85
C TYR A 205 1.30 4.07 9.45
N LEU A 206 0.93 2.81 9.25
CA LEU A 206 1.01 2.13 7.97
C LEU A 206 -0.27 1.33 7.72
N THR A 207 -0.88 1.54 6.56
CA THR A 207 -1.87 0.62 6.00
C THR A 207 -1.21 -0.20 4.90
N LEU A 208 -1.15 -1.52 5.06
CA LEU A 208 -0.81 -2.46 3.99
C LEU A 208 -2.12 -3.02 3.42
N ARG A 209 -2.45 -2.62 2.21
CA ARG A 209 -3.64 -3.06 1.48
C ARG A 209 -3.27 -4.12 0.46
N VAL A 210 -4.08 -5.17 0.41
CA VAL A 210 -4.03 -6.20 -0.63
C VAL A 210 -5.30 -6.07 -1.46
N GLN A 211 -5.12 -5.83 -2.77
CA GLN A 211 -6.19 -5.95 -3.75
C GLN A 211 -5.99 -7.23 -4.54
N ARG A 212 -7.03 -8.07 -4.61
CA ARG A 212 -6.96 -9.37 -5.28
C ARG A 212 -7.96 -9.44 -6.43
N GLN A 213 -7.50 -9.92 -7.57
CA GLN A 213 -8.34 -10.36 -8.67
C GLN A 213 -8.13 -11.86 -8.91
N ASN A 214 -9.22 -12.62 -8.98
CA ASN A 214 -9.14 -14.05 -9.26
C ASN A 214 -8.74 -14.30 -10.71
N SER A 215 -8.06 -15.42 -10.96
CA SER A 215 -7.88 -15.94 -12.32
C SER A 215 -9.23 -16.21 -12.98
N ASP A 216 -9.36 -15.87 -14.26
CA ASP A 216 -10.56 -16.19 -15.03
C ASP A 216 -10.71 -17.69 -15.29
N THR A 217 -9.60 -18.44 -15.27
CA THR A 217 -9.58 -19.87 -15.63
C THR A 217 -9.39 -20.80 -14.45
N THR A 218 -8.62 -20.39 -13.44
CA THR A 218 -8.30 -21.20 -12.26
C THR A 218 -8.46 -20.41 -10.94
N PRO A 219 -9.65 -19.83 -10.67
CA PRO A 219 -9.88 -18.90 -9.56
C PRO A 219 -9.62 -19.49 -8.16
N GLU A 220 -9.65 -20.82 -8.06
CA GLU A 220 -9.41 -21.56 -6.81
C GLU A 220 -7.93 -21.62 -6.42
N GLU A 221 -7.03 -21.48 -7.40
CA GLU A 221 -5.59 -21.70 -7.23
C GLU A 221 -4.75 -20.47 -7.59
N ARG A 222 -5.25 -19.58 -8.44
CA ARG A 222 -4.47 -18.48 -9.03
C ARG A 222 -5.20 -17.14 -8.95
N GLY A 223 -4.40 -16.07 -8.96
CA GLY A 223 -4.91 -14.71 -9.04
C GLY A 223 -3.81 -13.67 -9.13
N THR A 224 -4.22 -12.44 -9.42
CA THR A 224 -3.35 -11.27 -9.48
C THR A 224 -3.54 -10.45 -8.20
N TYR A 225 -2.42 -9.96 -7.66
CA TYR A 225 -2.40 -9.22 -6.40
C TYR A 225 -1.69 -7.88 -6.60
N LEU A 226 -2.35 -6.80 -6.19
CA LEU A 226 -1.73 -5.49 -6.05
C LEU A 226 -1.58 -5.18 -4.56
N TYR A 227 -0.38 -4.74 -4.18
CA TYR A 227 -0.06 -4.34 -2.82
C TYR A 227 0.10 -2.82 -2.78
N THR A 228 -0.52 -2.20 -1.78
CA THR A 228 -0.37 -0.76 -1.53
C THR A 228 0.10 -0.57 -0.09
N LEU A 229 1.19 0.16 0.11
CA LEU A 229 1.66 0.57 1.42
C LEU A 229 1.43 2.07 1.57
N VAL A 230 0.60 2.46 2.55
CA VAL A 230 0.28 3.86 2.84
C VAL A 230 0.91 4.22 4.18
N PHE A 231 2.03 4.93 4.14
CA PHE A 231 2.70 5.44 5.34
C PHE A 231 2.14 6.83 5.67
N ARG A 232 1.83 7.09 6.94
CA ARG A 232 1.27 8.35 7.42
C ARG A 232 1.92 8.83 8.70
N SER A 233 2.12 10.14 8.79
CA SER A 233 2.48 10.81 10.05
C SER A 233 1.32 10.75 11.05
N GLU A 234 1.61 10.89 12.34
CA GLU A 234 0.58 11.00 13.38
C GLU A 234 -0.43 12.11 13.06
N GLN A 235 0.07 13.23 12.57
CA GLN A 235 -0.77 14.36 12.19
C GLN A 235 -1.75 13.98 11.08
N GLN A 236 -1.27 13.42 9.96
CA GLN A 236 -2.14 13.04 8.85
C GLN A 236 -3.18 12.00 9.27
N THR A 237 -2.76 10.97 10.01
CA THR A 237 -3.64 9.91 10.51
C THR A 237 -4.82 10.47 11.30
N TYR A 238 -4.58 11.46 12.17
CA TYR A 238 -5.64 11.99 13.01
C TYR A 238 -6.41 13.17 12.39
N GLN A 239 -5.81 13.93 11.48
CA GLN A 239 -6.52 14.99 10.77
C GLN A 239 -7.62 14.44 9.87
N ASP A 240 -7.46 13.25 9.30
CA ASP A 240 -8.46 12.64 8.42
C ASP A 240 -9.78 12.25 9.12
N TYR A 241 -9.84 12.23 10.46
CA TYR A 241 -11.11 12.09 11.19
C TYR A 241 -11.97 13.36 11.17
N PHE A 242 -11.40 14.49 10.77
CA PHE A 242 -12.06 15.79 10.82
C PHE A 242 -12.31 16.33 9.41
N PRO A 243 -13.42 17.07 9.21
CA PRO A 243 -13.62 17.80 7.97
C PRO A 243 -12.51 18.83 7.78
N TYR A 244 -12.25 19.20 6.53
CA TYR A 244 -11.09 20.01 6.15
C TYR A 244 -10.93 21.28 7.00
N GLU A 245 -12.03 21.98 7.24
CA GLU A 245 -12.09 23.21 8.04
C GLU A 245 -11.65 23.02 9.50
N ASP A 246 -11.78 21.83 10.08
CA ASP A 246 -11.42 21.54 11.47
C ASP A 246 -10.06 20.85 11.61
N ARG A 247 -9.42 20.47 10.50
CA ARG A 247 -8.11 19.78 10.52
C ARG A 247 -7.03 20.56 11.23
N HIS A 248 -7.03 21.89 11.18
CA HIS A 248 -6.07 22.71 11.93
C HIS A 248 -6.26 22.67 13.46
N ARG A 249 -7.47 22.31 13.93
CA ARG A 249 -7.85 22.19 15.36
C ARG A 249 -7.82 20.76 15.86
N TRP A 250 -7.34 19.81 15.05
CA TRP A 250 -7.42 18.38 15.33
C TRP A 250 -6.92 18.01 16.73
N LYS A 251 -5.80 18.59 17.21
CA LYS A 251 -5.25 18.32 18.55
C LYS A 251 -6.22 18.69 19.69
N THR A 252 -7.02 19.74 19.50
CA THR A 252 -8.02 20.18 20.47
C THR A 252 -9.28 19.30 20.43
N LEU A 253 -9.65 18.82 19.25
CA LEU A 253 -10.87 18.03 19.04
C LEU A 253 -10.67 16.53 19.33
N LEU A 254 -9.45 16.02 19.08
CA LEU A 254 -9.10 14.61 19.17
C LEU A 254 -9.39 13.97 20.53
N PRO A 255 -9.10 14.59 21.70
CA PRO A 255 -9.39 13.97 22.99
C PRO A 255 -10.87 13.62 23.18
N ALA A 256 -11.79 14.47 22.70
CA ALA A 256 -13.22 14.21 22.79
C ALA A 256 -13.65 13.07 21.84
N LEU A 257 -13.08 13.03 20.63
CA LEU A 257 -13.30 11.95 19.67
C LEU A 257 -12.81 10.60 20.22
N LEU A 258 -11.59 10.55 20.76
CA LEU A 258 -11.01 9.33 21.32
C LEU A 258 -11.86 8.78 22.49
N LYS A 259 -12.42 9.66 23.34
CA LYS A 259 -13.35 9.24 24.39
C LYS A 259 -14.62 8.59 23.82
N THR A 260 -15.11 9.09 22.69
CA THR A 260 -16.28 8.55 22.00
C THR A 260 -15.96 7.18 21.39
N MET A 261 -14.80 7.06 20.70
CA MET A 261 -14.31 5.80 20.13
C MET A 261 -14.08 4.73 21.20
N ALA A 262 -13.45 5.09 22.32
CA ALA A 262 -13.22 4.17 23.44
C ALA A 262 -14.53 3.63 24.03
N LYS A 263 -15.57 4.48 24.12
CA LYS A 263 -16.91 4.05 24.56
C LYS A 263 -17.53 3.07 23.55
N ALA A 264 -17.46 3.38 22.25
CA ALA A 264 -17.98 2.50 21.20
C ALA A 264 -17.27 1.13 21.21
N ARG A 265 -15.94 1.13 21.33
CA ARG A 265 -15.13 -0.09 21.48
C ARG A 265 -15.59 -0.90 22.70
N ALA A 266 -15.73 -0.28 23.86
CA ALA A 266 -16.13 -0.97 25.09
C ALA A 266 -17.50 -1.66 24.96
N GLU A 267 -18.49 -0.97 24.37
CA GLU A 267 -19.83 -1.53 24.12
C GLU A 267 -19.79 -2.72 23.16
N GLN A 268 -18.93 -2.67 22.12
CA GLN A 268 -18.74 -3.78 21.19
C GLN A 268 -18.04 -4.97 21.85
N GLU A 269 -16.97 -4.71 22.61
CA GLU A 269 -16.24 -5.75 23.33
C GLU A 269 -17.12 -6.44 24.39
N GLU A 270 -18.04 -5.73 25.04
CA GLU A 270 -19.00 -6.34 25.96
C GLU A 270 -19.93 -7.35 25.25
N LYS A 271 -20.49 -6.97 24.10
CA LYS A 271 -21.32 -7.87 23.28
C LYS A 271 -20.55 -9.11 22.82
N LEU A 272 -19.30 -8.90 22.40
CA LEU A 272 -18.42 -9.98 21.97
C LEU A 272 -18.09 -10.95 23.13
N ARG A 273 -17.76 -10.42 24.31
CA ARG A 273 -17.54 -11.24 25.51
C ARG A 273 -18.80 -12.04 25.88
N ALA A 274 -19.99 -11.43 25.82
CA ALA A 274 -21.25 -12.12 26.07
C ALA A 274 -21.52 -13.26 25.07
N ALA A 275 -21.00 -13.16 23.84
CA ALA A 275 -21.05 -14.22 22.83
C ALA A 275 -19.91 -15.25 22.93
N GLY A 276 -19.07 -15.16 23.97
CA GLY A 276 -17.94 -16.06 24.21
C GLY A 276 -16.74 -15.81 23.30
N ILE A 277 -16.64 -14.62 22.68
CA ILE A 277 -15.48 -14.20 21.90
C ILE A 277 -14.43 -13.60 22.84
N LYS A 278 -13.16 -13.98 22.64
CA LYS A 278 -12.05 -13.43 23.43
C LYS A 278 -11.65 -12.04 22.95
N ILE A 279 -11.30 -11.19 23.90
CA ILE A 279 -10.71 -9.87 23.67
C ILE A 279 -9.25 -9.93 24.11
N ASP A 280 -8.37 -9.33 23.31
CA ASP A 280 -6.95 -9.17 23.64
C ASP A 280 -6.76 -8.04 24.63
N GLU A 281 -6.80 -8.37 25.92
CA GLU A 281 -6.59 -7.40 27.00
C GLU A 281 -5.12 -6.96 27.13
N ASN A 282 -4.18 -7.61 26.43
CA ASN A 282 -2.77 -7.21 26.43
C ASN A 282 -2.45 -6.15 25.37
N TYR A 283 -3.36 -5.93 24.41
CA TYR A 283 -3.20 -4.87 23.43
C TYR A 283 -3.40 -3.49 24.08
N HIS A 284 -2.44 -2.60 23.82
CA HIS A 284 -2.48 -1.21 24.21
C HIS A 284 -2.36 -0.32 22.97
N ASP A 285 -3.24 0.69 22.87
CA ASP A 285 -3.15 1.66 21.78
C ASP A 285 -1.81 2.40 21.83
N PRO A 286 -1.25 2.78 20.65
CA PRO A 286 -0.06 3.62 20.61
C PRO A 286 -0.28 4.94 21.34
N ALA A 287 0.75 5.39 22.05
CA ALA A 287 0.71 6.70 22.69
C ALA A 287 0.75 7.82 21.64
N ILE A 288 -0.23 8.70 21.66
CA ILE A 288 -0.32 9.83 20.72
C ILE A 288 0.57 10.97 21.21
N ALA A 289 1.69 11.19 20.52
CA ALA A 289 2.71 12.15 20.90
C ALA A 289 2.16 13.57 20.98
N ALA A 290 1.30 13.96 20.03
CA ALA A 290 0.68 15.28 19.97
C ALA A 290 -0.23 15.63 21.16
N LEU A 291 -0.67 14.64 21.94
CA LEU A 291 -1.52 14.83 23.12
C LEU A 291 -0.76 14.74 24.44
N LYS A 292 0.54 14.42 24.42
CA LYS A 292 1.37 14.45 25.62
C LYS A 292 1.61 15.91 26.01
N VAL A 293 1.23 16.24 27.25
CA VAL A 293 1.61 17.53 27.85
C VAL A 293 3.12 17.51 28.06
N PRO A 294 3.87 18.56 27.66
CA PRO A 294 5.30 18.68 27.92
C PRO A 294 5.66 18.60 29.42
#